data_AF-A0A8X8KFW8-F1
#
_entry.id   AF-A0A8X8KFW8-F1
#
_cell.length_a   1.000
_cell.length_b   1.000
_cell.length_c   1.000
_cell.angle_alpha   90.00
_cell.angle_beta   90.00
_cell.angle_gamma   90.00
#
_symmetry.space_group_name_H-M   'P 1'
#
loop_
_entity.id
_entity.type
_entity.pdbx_description
1 polymer ?
#
loop_
_entity_poly.entity_id
_entity_poly.type
_entity_poly.pdbx_seq_one_letter_code
_entity_poly.pdbx_strand_id
1 'polypeptide(L)'
;MSESIKPEPIIIQMSGVEPDRVMNGALNLIHDWGRLLGLPPFQMYCSEISDNDILYVENWIEDLVLAKLNEIGEDLFFNQYCEWHKNKGYWKNEDVFGNITVN
;
A
#
# COMPACT_ATOMS: atom_id res chain seq x y z
N MET A 1 -24.72 -30.69 -30.16
CA MET A 1 -23.87 -30.30 -29.03
C MET A 1 -23.20 -29.01 -29.45
N SER A 2 -23.51 -27.91 -28.78
CA SER A 2 -23.01 -26.57 -29.16
C SER A 2 -22.06 -26.13 -28.05
N GLU A 3 -20.76 -26.19 -28.31
CA GLU A 3 -19.73 -25.70 -27.40
C GLU A 3 -19.73 -24.16 -27.42
N SER A 4 -20.09 -23.54 -26.29
CA SER A 4 -19.94 -22.11 -26.09
C SER A 4 -18.47 -21.78 -25.86
N ILE A 5 -17.83 -21.21 -26.88
CA ILE A 5 -16.45 -20.73 -26.80
C ILE A 5 -16.45 -19.46 -25.93
N LYS A 6 -15.74 -19.48 -24.79
CA LYS A 6 -15.61 -18.30 -23.91
C LYS A 6 -14.81 -17.20 -24.66
N PRO A 7 -15.24 -15.92 -24.61
CA PRO A 7 -14.48 -14.84 -25.23
C PRO A 7 -13.10 -14.69 -24.57
N GLU A 8 -12.13 -14.23 -25.36
CA GLU A 8 -10.74 -14.08 -24.94
C GLU A 8 -10.60 -13.10 -23.76
N PRO A 9 -9.61 -13.30 -22.87
CA PRO A 9 -9.37 -12.42 -21.74
C PRO A 9 -9.06 -11.00 -22.22
N ILE A 10 -9.81 -10.02 -21.72
CA ILE A 10 -9.52 -8.61 -21.99
C ILE A 10 -8.30 -8.21 -21.13
N ILE A 11 -7.19 -7.90 -21.79
CA ILE A 11 -5.97 -7.40 -21.14
C ILE A 11 -6.11 -5.87 -21.01
N ILE A 12 -6.40 -5.37 -19.81
CA ILE A 12 -6.42 -3.93 -19.51
C ILE A 12 -5.01 -3.55 -19.05
N GLN A 13 -4.28 -2.81 -19.89
CA GLN A 13 -2.99 -2.24 -19.53
C GLN A 13 -3.22 -1.03 -18.61
N MET A 14 -3.19 -1.25 -17.29
CA MET A 14 -3.18 -0.15 -16.33
C MET A 14 -1.78 0.47 -16.32
N SER A 15 -1.65 1.68 -16.87
CA SER A 15 -0.46 2.51 -16.62
C SER A 15 -0.58 3.09 -15.22
N GLY A 16 0.40 2.77 -14.36
CA GLY A 16 0.45 3.31 -13.00
C GLY A 16 0.55 4.83 -13.05
N VAL A 17 -0.38 5.51 -12.39
CA VAL A 17 -0.32 6.95 -12.16
C VAL A 17 0.77 7.20 -11.12
N GLU A 18 1.76 8.03 -11.46
CA GLU A 18 2.74 8.53 -10.50
C GLU A 18 2.02 9.46 -9.50
N PRO A 19 2.05 9.18 -8.19
CA PRO A 19 1.43 10.08 -7.22
C PRO A 19 2.23 11.37 -7.12
N ASP A 20 1.52 12.50 -7.21
CA ASP A 20 2.08 13.84 -6.97
C ASP A 20 2.49 13.97 -5.50
N ARG A 21 3.73 14.40 -5.23
CA ARG A 21 4.28 14.52 -3.88
C ARG A 21 3.66 15.72 -3.17
N VAL A 22 2.59 15.48 -2.43
CA VAL A 22 2.07 16.43 -1.44
C VAL A 22 1.88 15.75 -0.09
N MET A 23 2.92 15.81 0.73
CA MET A 23 2.74 15.83 2.19
C MET A 23 2.99 17.26 2.65
N ASN A 24 1.91 17.98 2.94
CA ASN A 24 1.97 19.34 3.45
C ASN A 24 2.66 19.35 4.82
N GLY A 25 3.91 19.82 4.88
CA GLY A 25 4.52 20.33 6.11
C GLY A 25 5.73 19.55 6.65
N ALA A 26 6.93 20.04 6.31
CA ALA A 26 8.15 19.99 7.14
C ALA A 26 8.80 18.63 7.50
N LEU A 27 8.41 17.50 6.91
CA LEU A 27 9.16 16.24 7.03
C LEU A 27 9.80 15.88 5.69
N ASN A 28 11.13 15.92 5.62
CA ASN A 28 11.88 15.36 4.49
C ASN A 28 11.87 13.84 4.60
N LEU A 29 10.76 13.22 4.21
CA LEU A 29 10.60 11.78 4.24
C LEU A 29 11.38 11.13 3.07
N ILE A 30 12.08 10.05 3.39
CA ILE A 30 12.89 9.27 2.45
C ILE A 30 12.01 8.45 1.51
N HIS A 31 10.90 7.92 2.03
CA HIS A 31 9.96 7.05 1.33
C HIS A 31 8.71 7.81 0.85
N ASP A 32 8.09 7.30 -0.21
CA ASP A 32 6.88 7.89 -0.78
C ASP A 32 5.62 7.41 -0.04
N TRP A 33 5.35 8.05 1.10
CA TRP A 33 4.19 7.72 1.93
C TRP A 33 2.86 8.00 1.23
N GLY A 34 2.80 9.02 0.36
CA GLY A 34 1.61 9.30 -0.45
C GLY A 34 1.21 8.11 -1.30
N ARG A 35 2.20 7.44 -1.91
CA ARG A 35 1.97 6.16 -2.62
C ARG A 35 1.52 5.06 -1.67
N LEU A 36 2.20 4.88 -0.53
CA LEU A 36 1.90 3.80 0.42
C LEU A 36 0.48 3.90 0.99
N LEU A 37 0.01 5.10 1.33
CA LEU A 37 -1.33 5.35 1.87
C LEU A 37 -2.45 4.86 0.94
N GLY A 38 -2.20 4.85 -0.38
CA GLY A 38 -3.12 4.33 -1.39
C GLY A 38 -3.03 2.83 -1.64
N LEU A 39 -2.08 2.11 -1.02
CA LEU A 39 -1.90 0.68 -1.23
C LEU A 39 -2.81 -0.14 -0.30
N PRO A 40 -3.63 -1.07 -0.84
CA PRO A 40 -4.40 -2.01 -0.03
C PRO A 40 -3.60 -2.77 1.07
N PRO A 41 -2.37 -3.28 0.81
CA PRO A 41 -1.60 -3.94 1.87
C PRO A 41 -1.24 -2.98 3.01
N PHE A 42 -0.89 -1.73 2.70
CA PHE A 42 -0.51 -0.76 3.71
C PHE A 42 -1.72 -0.29 4.53
N GLN A 43 -2.88 -0.09 3.89
CA GLN A 43 -4.14 0.20 4.58
C GLN A 43 -4.54 -0.93 5.52
N MET A 44 -4.36 -2.19 5.10
CA MET A 44 -4.62 -3.35 5.95
C MET A 44 -3.64 -3.44 7.12
N TYR A 45 -2.35 -3.19 6.90
CA TYR A 45 -1.37 -3.09 7.98
C TYR A 45 -1.77 -2.02 9.01
N CYS A 46 -2.14 -0.83 8.54
CA CYS A 46 -2.58 0.27 9.39
C CYS A 46 -3.84 -0.10 10.20
N SER A 47 -4.80 -0.77 9.58
CA SER A 47 -6.02 -1.25 10.24
C SER A 47 -5.71 -2.27 11.34
N GLU A 48 -4.76 -3.17 11.11
CA GLU A 48 -4.34 -4.19 12.10
C GLU A 48 -3.62 -3.59 13.31
N ILE A 49 -2.80 -2.55 13.12
CA ILE A 49 -2.08 -1.92 14.25
C ILE A 49 -2.94 -0.93 15.05
N SER A 50 -3.98 -0.35 14.43
CA SER A 50 -4.82 0.65 15.07
C SER A 50 -6.20 0.12 15.49
N ASP A 51 -6.53 -1.13 15.15
CA ASP A 51 -7.85 -1.75 15.35
C ASP A 51 -9.01 -0.92 14.76
N ASN A 52 -8.71 -0.09 13.76
CA ASN A 52 -9.69 0.78 13.11
C ASN A 52 -10.27 0.08 11.88
N ASP A 53 -11.51 0.41 11.56
CA ASP A 53 -12.20 -0.15 10.41
C ASP A 53 -11.57 0.34 9.09
N ILE A 54 -11.17 -0.63 8.25
CA ILE A 54 -10.55 -0.38 6.94
C ILE A 54 -11.51 0.32 5.97
N LEU A 55 -12.83 0.24 6.15
CA LEU A 55 -13.82 0.89 5.28
C LEU A 55 -13.73 2.42 5.31
N TYR A 56 -13.16 2.98 6.39
CA TYR A 56 -12.99 4.42 6.57
C TYR A 56 -11.52 4.82 6.68
N VAL A 57 -10.62 3.98 6.15
CA VAL A 57 -9.16 4.13 6.28
C VAL A 57 -8.66 5.51 5.86
N GLU A 58 -9.21 6.07 4.78
CA GLU A 58 -8.87 7.40 4.27
C GLU A 58 -9.09 8.54 5.28
N ASN A 59 -9.97 8.36 6.27
CA ASN A 59 -10.27 9.40 7.26
C ASN A 59 -9.28 9.45 8.42
N TRP A 60 -8.47 8.41 8.63
CA TRP A 60 -7.63 8.27 9.84
C TRP A 60 -6.20 7.80 9.56
N ILE A 61 -5.92 7.25 8.38
CA ILE A 61 -4.61 6.68 8.07
C ILE A 61 -3.51 7.73 8.04
N GLU A 62 -3.78 8.93 7.53
CA GLU A 62 -2.79 10.02 7.49
C GLU A 62 -2.37 10.45 8.90
N ASP A 63 -3.33 10.69 9.80
CA ASP A 63 -3.08 11.01 11.21
C ASP A 63 -2.30 9.89 11.93
N LEU A 64 -2.67 8.62 11.69
CA LEU A 64 -1.97 7.48 12.27
C LEU A 64 -0.50 7.41 11.80
N VAL A 65 -0.27 7.55 10.49
CA VAL A 65 1.06 7.50 9.91
C VAL A 65 1.91 8.66 10.41
N LEU A 66 1.37 9.88 10.45
CA LEU A 66 2.07 11.04 11.02
C LEU A 66 2.43 10.82 12.49
N ALA A 67 1.50 10.29 13.29
CA ALA A 67 1.79 9.97 14.70
C ALA A 67 2.92 8.93 14.83
N LYS A 68 2.91 7.87 14.01
CA LYS A 68 3.95 6.83 14.02
C LYS A 68 5.31 7.36 13.55
N LEU A 69 5.33 8.16 12.50
CA LEU A 69 6.53 8.82 12.00
C LEU A 69 7.17 9.71 13.08
N ASN A 70 6.37 10.42 13.88
CA ASN A 70 6.87 11.25 14.97
C ASN A 70 7.31 10.43 16.21
N GLU A 71 6.65 9.30 16.49
CA GLU A 71 6.92 8.47 17.68
C GLU A 71 8.20 7.63 17.54
N ILE A 72 8.31 6.89 16.43
CA ILE A 72 9.37 5.89 16.24
C ILE A 72 10.32 6.20 15.08
N GLY A 73 9.99 7.21 14.28
CA GLY A 73 10.75 7.57 13.09
C GLY A 73 10.34 6.76 11.85
N GLU A 74 10.68 7.33 10.70
CA GLU A 74 10.34 6.79 9.39
C GLU A 74 10.91 5.40 9.12
N ASP A 75 12.23 5.23 9.33
CA ASP A 75 12.95 4.00 8.98
C ASP A 75 12.40 2.80 9.75
N LEU A 76 12.17 2.95 11.05
CA LEU A 76 11.65 1.87 11.88
C LEU A 76 10.20 1.53 11.55
N PHE A 77 9.38 2.53 11.20
CA PHE A 77 7.99 2.28 10.81
C PHE A 77 7.89 1.61 9.44
N PHE A 78 8.68 2.06 8.46
CA PHE A 78 8.75 1.45 7.14
C PHE A 78 9.29 0.01 7.19
N ASN A 79 10.31 -0.25 8.01
CA ASN A 79 10.84 -1.59 8.21
C ASN A 79 9.80 -2.55 8.80
N GLN A 80 9.01 -2.11 9.77
CA GLN A 80 7.92 -2.94 10.33
C GLN A 80 6.86 -3.29 9.28
N TYR A 81 6.47 -2.33 8.43
CA TYR A 81 5.58 -2.61 7.31
C TYR A 81 6.20 -3.63 6.34
N CYS A 82 7.49 -3.50 6.02
CA CYS A 82 8.19 -4.45 5.16
C CYS A 82 8.19 -5.88 5.73
N GLU A 83 8.43 -6.03 7.04
CA GLU A 83 8.37 -7.32 7.72
C GLU A 83 6.95 -7.89 7.74
N TRP A 84 5.96 -7.06 8.05
CA TRP A 84 4.55 -7.46 8.02
C TRP A 84 4.12 -7.93 6.63
N HIS A 85 4.49 -7.19 5.58
CA HIS A 85 4.17 -7.50 4.19
C HIS A 85 4.77 -8.85 3.78
N LYS A 86 6.03 -9.09 4.13
CA LYS A 86 6.71 -10.37 3.89
C LYS A 86 6.05 -11.52 4.65
N ASN A 87 5.65 -11.30 5.91
CA ASN A 87 5.06 -12.34 6.76
C ASN A 87 3.65 -12.73 6.31
N LYS A 88 2.84 -11.78 5.82
CA LYS A 88 1.49 -12.06 5.33
C LYS A 88 1.48 -13.04 4.16
N GLY A 89 2.47 -12.95 3.26
CA GLY A 89 2.66 -13.92 2.18
C GLY A 89 1.52 -13.98 1.15
N TYR A 90 0.56 -13.05 1.19
CA TYR A 90 -0.50 -12.91 0.18
C TYR A 90 0.02 -12.24 -1.10
N TRP A 91 1.04 -11.38 -0.96
CA TRP A 91 1.63 -10.56 -2.02
C TRP A 91 3.01 -11.08 -2.44
N LYS A 92 3.09 -12.34 -2.86
CA LYS A 92 4.39 -13.00 -3.18
C LYS A 92 5.05 -12.47 -4.45
N ASN A 93 4.28 -11.89 -5.36
CA ASN A 93 4.74 -11.37 -6.64
C ASN A 93 4.75 -9.84 -6.67
N GLU A 94 4.66 -9.20 -5.49
CA GLU A 94 4.61 -7.75 -5.36
C GLU A 94 5.64 -7.29 -4.33
N ASP A 95 6.32 -6.21 -4.66
CA ASP A 95 7.18 -5.50 -3.70
C ASP A 95 6.32 -4.68 -2.72
N VAL A 96 6.91 -4.21 -1.61
CA VAL A 96 6.22 -3.42 -0.57
C VAL A 96 5.55 -2.14 -1.10
N PHE A 97 6.00 -1.63 -2.26
CA PHE A 97 5.39 -0.49 -2.97
C PHE A 97 4.32 -0.89 -4.02
N GLY A 98 3.88 -2.16 -4.03
CA GLY A 98 2.89 -2.69 -4.97
C GLY A 98 3.40 -2.84 -6.41
N ASN A 99 4.72 -2.86 -6.61
CA ASN A 99 5.29 -3.14 -7.92
C ASN A 99 5.29 -4.64 -8.17
N ILE A 100 4.70 -5.09 -9.28
CA ILE A 100 4.72 -6.50 -9.67
C ILE A 100 6.16 -6.89 -10.01
N THR A 101 6.77 -7.76 -9.21
CA THR A 101 8.05 -8.39 -9.52
C THR A 101 7.76 -9.55 -10.47
N VAL A 102 7.68 -9.24 -11.77
CA VAL A 102 7.69 -10.26 -12.82
C VAL A 102 9.03 -11.00 -12.80
N ASN A 103 8.96 -12.32 -12.66
CA ASN A 103 10.09 -13.23 -12.80
C ASN A 103 9.98 -13.98 -14.13
#